data_AF-A0A1U8HU56-F1
#
_entry.id   AF-A0A1U8HU56-F1
#
_cell.length_a   1.000
_cell.length_b   1.000
_cell.length_c   1.000
_cell.angle_alpha   90.00
_cell.angle_beta   90.00
_cell.angle_gamma   90.00
#
_symmetry.space_group_name_H-M   'P 1'
#
loop_
_entity.id
_entity.type
_entity.pdbx_description
1 polymer ?
#
loop_
_entity_poly.entity_id
_entity_poly.type
_entity_poly.pdbx_seq_one_letter_code
_entity_poly.pdbx_strand_id
1 'polypeptide(L)'
;MSPVLKTVQTTLSLNKLSSSNYPRKEKKLLQHGSCSFPINNVQLSFRGGFEVVSNVNRSHKEKTCLYDEGELEALPHVQTLREFPREELVAKVVMVRFDSTILLGEKLDLSSQSASKALYTIKYLHECGAKVILMSEWSRKINPKLLDAQAVADILSSVLQLNVIALRCISCKSPLRREDLQKADIFLLENLSEYKEEVANCSKFAELLSSEVDILVNDSFCQSHKVLASTVGVARFCYASMAGFSFEENLHQLKKIAKTKKKPYLAVIGGGNLKRNAAALQFLASRCDALVFVGQMSFQIMSALGHSIPTNLVERDAHKAALDIVQFAHDKNVLMSYPKDFWCTNQHLPTELEVFPAHGVSASWLPVDLGPRSLEEIYSLVTNSKKIIWIGPVKFSSSKPCTVGTSKLAQMLCKQSQCECEITIVGSTARKVIKNESNSLSSFNVLENASVVWEFLKEQKLPGVMSLDRAYPFEIDWSVAYHDASQPLVVDIGSGNGLFIMGMAQNRKDLNFLGLEINGKLVRRCLDSVHQSGIRNAYFIGSNATTTFRSIVSSYPGELVLVSVQVEHAAKVVN
;
A
#
# COMPACT_ATOMS: atom_id res chain seq x y z
N MET A 1 43.05 -21.04 13.08
CA MET A 1 43.71 -20.10 14.02
C MET A 1 43.23 -18.71 13.63
N SER A 2 42.40 -18.08 14.46
CA SER A 2 41.76 -16.78 14.21
C SER A 2 42.25 -15.80 15.29
N PRO A 3 42.69 -14.57 14.96
CA PRO A 3 43.07 -13.61 15.98
C PRO A 3 41.85 -12.83 16.49
N VAL A 4 41.81 -12.74 17.81
CA VAL A 4 40.82 -12.08 18.65
C VAL A 4 40.87 -10.56 18.46
N LEU A 5 39.75 -9.95 18.07
CA LEU A 5 39.54 -8.50 18.13
C LEU A 5 39.49 -8.04 19.60
N LYS A 6 40.46 -7.22 20.01
CA LYS A 6 40.43 -6.47 21.28
C LYS A 6 39.73 -5.13 21.05
N THR A 7 38.56 -4.96 21.64
CA THR A 7 37.82 -3.69 21.66
C THR A 7 38.48 -2.73 22.66
N VAL A 8 38.97 -1.59 22.18
CA VAL A 8 39.41 -0.46 23.04
C VAL A 8 38.23 0.51 23.16
N GLN A 9 37.57 0.53 24.32
CA GLN A 9 36.62 1.59 24.66
C GLN A 9 37.41 2.83 25.11
N THR A 10 37.34 3.91 24.35
CA THR A 10 37.76 5.24 24.81
C THR A 10 36.58 6.20 24.68
N THR A 11 36.02 6.58 25.83
CA THR A 11 34.95 7.58 25.93
C THR A 11 35.60 8.96 26.06
N LEU A 12 35.60 9.76 25.00
CA LEU A 12 36.05 11.15 25.04
C LEU A 12 34.86 12.06 25.37
N SER A 13 34.86 12.63 26.57
CA SER A 13 33.90 13.66 26.99
C SER A 13 34.45 15.05 26.63
N LEU A 14 33.83 15.72 25.66
CA LEU A 14 34.15 17.11 25.29
C LEU A 14 33.08 18.06 25.84
N ASN A 15 33.25 18.47 27.10
CA ASN A 15 32.59 19.66 27.63
C ASN A 15 33.49 20.87 27.37
N LYS A 16 33.07 21.75 26.44
CA LYS A 16 33.27 23.22 26.39
C LYS A 16 33.34 23.69 24.94
N LEU A 17 32.23 24.23 24.45
CA LEU A 17 32.21 25.27 23.40
C LEU A 17 31.00 26.16 23.66
N SER A 18 31.28 27.40 24.09
CA SER A 18 30.28 28.41 24.42
C SER A 18 29.71 29.07 23.16
N SER A 19 28.39 29.23 23.15
CA SER A 19 27.63 29.92 22.12
C SER A 19 27.84 31.43 22.20
N SER A 20 28.32 32.05 21.12
CA SER A 20 28.07 33.48 20.89
C SER A 20 28.07 33.84 19.40
N ASN A 21 27.07 34.63 19.03
CA ASN A 21 26.98 35.53 17.88
C ASN A 21 26.47 34.99 16.52
N TYR A 22 25.15 35.08 16.34
CA TYR A 22 24.47 35.14 15.04
C TYR A 22 23.88 36.55 14.82
N PRO A 23 24.03 37.19 13.64
CA PRO A 23 23.21 38.34 13.27
C PRO A 23 21.97 37.93 12.46
N ARG A 24 20.80 38.45 12.85
CA ARG A 24 19.51 38.34 12.15
C ARG A 24 19.53 39.13 10.84
N LYS A 25 18.97 38.58 9.74
CA LYS A 25 18.64 39.32 8.51
C LYS A 25 17.12 39.40 8.30
N GLU A 26 16.65 40.62 8.07
CA GLU A 26 15.27 41.00 7.76
C GLU A 26 14.83 40.61 6.34
N LYS A 27 13.55 40.29 6.17
CA LYS A 27 12.88 40.00 4.88
C LYS A 27 12.33 41.29 4.28
N LYS A 28 12.65 41.59 3.01
CA LYS A 28 11.90 42.55 2.18
C LYS A 28 10.90 41.81 1.28
N LEU A 29 9.64 42.25 1.31
CA LEU A 29 8.55 41.85 0.41
C LEU A 29 8.75 42.46 -0.98
N LEU A 30 8.42 41.70 -2.03
CA LEU A 30 8.23 42.19 -3.40
C LEU A 30 6.78 41.98 -3.84
N GLN A 31 6.25 43.00 -4.51
CA GLN A 31 4.85 43.18 -4.89
C GLN A 31 4.44 42.38 -6.13
N HIS A 32 3.14 42.08 -6.19
CA HIS A 32 2.42 41.44 -7.29
C HIS A 32 2.38 42.30 -8.57
N GLY A 33 2.58 41.67 -9.73
CA GLY A 33 2.20 42.17 -11.04
C GLY A 33 1.13 41.27 -11.65
N SER A 34 -0.01 41.86 -12.02
CA SER A 34 -1.14 41.24 -12.70
C SER A 34 -0.95 41.24 -14.22
N CYS A 35 -1.30 40.13 -14.88
CA CYS A 35 -1.49 40.08 -16.34
C CYS A 35 -2.71 39.21 -16.66
N SER A 36 -3.64 39.78 -17.43
CA SER A 36 -4.90 39.20 -17.91
C SER A 36 -4.87 39.09 -19.43
N PHE A 37 -5.34 37.96 -20.00
CA PHE A 37 -5.71 37.86 -21.41
C PHE A 37 -6.93 36.93 -21.61
N PRO A 38 -7.73 37.12 -22.68
CA PRO A 38 -9.16 36.78 -22.72
C PRO A 38 -9.47 35.40 -23.32
N ILE A 39 -10.63 34.85 -22.95
CA ILE A 39 -11.20 33.59 -23.45
C ILE A 39 -12.38 33.90 -24.37
N ASN A 40 -12.39 33.32 -25.58
CA ASN A 40 -13.51 33.37 -26.51
C ASN A 40 -14.53 32.27 -26.23
N ASN A 41 -15.80 32.67 -26.28
CA ASN A 41 -17.01 31.89 -26.06
C ASN A 41 -17.25 30.80 -27.11
N VAL A 42 -17.70 29.62 -26.65
CA VAL A 42 -18.73 28.82 -27.34
C VAL A 42 -19.70 28.30 -26.28
N GLN A 43 -20.96 28.65 -26.44
CA GLN A 43 -22.06 28.48 -25.49
C GLN A 43 -22.88 27.23 -25.90
N LEU A 44 -23.05 26.27 -24.98
CA LEU A 44 -24.06 25.22 -25.09
C LEU A 44 -25.02 25.35 -23.90
N SER A 45 -26.30 25.51 -24.22
CA SER A 45 -27.38 25.92 -23.33
C SER A 45 -27.82 24.81 -22.39
N PHE A 46 -27.66 25.01 -21.08
CA PHE A 46 -28.42 24.29 -20.05
C PHE A 46 -29.66 25.12 -19.66
N ARG A 47 -30.86 24.62 -19.96
CA ARG A 47 -32.12 25.09 -19.35
C ARG A 47 -32.40 24.23 -18.12
N GLY A 48 -32.38 24.86 -16.95
CA GLY A 48 -32.78 24.25 -15.68
C GLY A 48 -32.13 25.00 -14.52
N GLY A 49 -32.84 25.96 -13.94
CA GLY A 49 -32.34 26.82 -12.87
C GLY A 49 -32.03 26.03 -11.60
N PHE A 50 -30.84 26.27 -11.04
CA PHE A 50 -30.46 25.85 -9.70
C PHE A 50 -30.30 27.10 -8.84
N GLU A 51 -31.20 27.28 -7.88
CA GLU A 51 -30.96 28.13 -6.71
C GLU A 51 -30.24 27.27 -5.66
N VAL A 52 -28.96 27.55 -5.45
CA VAL A 52 -28.20 27.00 -4.32
C VAL A 52 -28.54 27.85 -3.09
N VAL A 53 -29.20 27.24 -2.11
CA VAL A 53 -29.50 27.86 -0.82
C VAL A 53 -28.18 28.14 -0.09
N SER A 54 -27.75 29.40 -0.12
CA SER A 54 -26.59 29.89 0.61
C SER A 54 -27.00 30.32 2.02
N ASN A 55 -26.55 29.60 3.04
CA ASN A 55 -26.48 30.12 4.40
C ASN A 55 -25.51 29.29 5.24
N VAL A 56 -24.21 29.65 5.26
CA VAL A 56 -23.36 29.68 6.46
C VAL A 56 -22.17 30.62 6.20
N ASN A 57 -21.98 31.56 7.12
CA ASN A 57 -20.93 32.58 7.14
C ASN A 57 -19.50 32.04 7.06
N ARG A 58 -18.67 32.76 6.30
CA ARG A 58 -17.21 32.60 6.18
C ARG A 58 -16.51 32.92 7.50
N SER A 59 -15.69 31.98 7.98
CA SER A 59 -14.34 32.29 8.44
C SER A 59 -13.51 31.00 8.49
N HIS A 60 -12.63 30.76 7.51
CA HIS A 60 -11.38 30.04 7.75
C HIS A 60 -10.41 30.29 6.59
N LYS A 61 -9.17 30.58 6.99
CA LYS A 61 -8.02 30.96 6.17
C LYS A 61 -7.84 30.03 4.96
N GLU A 62 -7.74 30.64 3.79
CA GLU A 62 -7.31 30.01 2.54
C GLU A 62 -5.98 29.28 2.77
N LYS A 63 -6.04 27.95 2.74
CA LYS A 63 -4.90 27.12 2.32
C LYS A 63 -5.12 26.84 0.84
N THR A 64 -4.53 27.68 0.01
CA THR A 64 -4.38 27.44 -1.42
C THR A 64 -3.47 26.20 -1.56
N CYS A 65 -4.07 25.02 -1.72
CA CYS A 65 -3.35 23.81 -2.07
C CYS A 65 -2.87 23.94 -3.52
N LEU A 66 -1.64 24.42 -3.68
CA LEU A 66 -0.86 24.23 -4.90
C LEU A 66 -0.60 22.72 -5.03
N TYR A 67 -1.48 22.05 -5.78
CA TYR A 67 -1.26 20.70 -6.28
C TYR A 67 -0.20 20.77 -7.37
N ASP A 68 1.06 20.82 -6.93
CA ASP A 68 2.19 20.55 -7.83
C ASP A 68 2.08 19.10 -8.32
N GLU A 69 2.55 18.82 -9.53
CA GLU A 69 2.58 17.49 -10.15
C GLU A 69 3.56 16.54 -9.44
N GLY A 70 3.39 16.38 -8.12
CA GLY A 70 4.06 15.37 -7.35
C GLY A 70 3.63 14.01 -7.85
N GLU A 71 4.55 13.30 -8.49
CA GLU A 71 4.54 11.85 -8.49
C GLU A 71 4.22 11.39 -7.07
N LEU A 72 3.25 10.48 -6.93
CA LEU A 72 2.96 9.76 -5.70
C LEU A 72 4.30 9.50 -4.96
N GLU A 73 4.47 9.95 -3.70
CA GLU A 73 5.71 9.71 -2.93
C GLU A 73 6.16 8.29 -3.26
N ALA A 74 7.30 8.19 -3.97
CA ALA A 74 7.64 6.97 -4.70
C ALA A 74 7.55 5.79 -3.72
N LEU A 75 6.69 4.80 -4.06
CA LEU A 75 6.65 3.54 -3.32
C LEU A 75 8.10 3.10 -3.08
N PRO A 76 8.46 2.73 -1.85
CA PRO A 76 9.85 2.51 -1.49
C PRO A 76 10.49 1.46 -2.38
N HIS A 77 11.82 1.47 -2.41
CA HIS A 77 12.54 0.33 -2.93
C HIS A 77 12.30 -0.85 -1.99
N VAL A 78 11.70 -1.92 -2.53
CA VAL A 78 11.35 -3.14 -1.80
C VAL A 78 12.25 -4.24 -2.32
N GLN A 79 13.10 -4.79 -1.45
CA GLN A 79 13.90 -5.96 -1.79
C GLN A 79 12.96 -7.11 -2.16
N THR A 80 13.18 -7.71 -3.31
CA THR A 80 12.41 -8.86 -3.77
C THR A 80 13.21 -10.15 -3.59
N LEU A 81 12.51 -11.26 -3.37
CA LEU A 81 13.13 -12.59 -3.35
C LEU A 81 13.81 -12.95 -4.69
N ARG A 82 13.36 -12.33 -5.80
CA ARG A 82 13.96 -12.47 -7.13
C ARG A 82 15.39 -11.93 -7.18
N GLU A 83 15.63 -10.80 -6.53
CA GLU A 83 16.91 -10.07 -6.54
C GLU A 83 17.84 -10.51 -5.39
N PHE A 84 17.34 -11.35 -4.48
CA PHE A 84 18.13 -11.82 -3.34
C PHE A 84 19.06 -12.99 -3.73
N PRO A 85 20.35 -12.97 -3.35
CA PRO A 85 21.29 -14.04 -3.70
C PRO A 85 20.82 -15.40 -3.17
N ARG A 86 20.81 -16.42 -4.04
CA ARG A 86 20.33 -17.77 -3.67
C ARG A 86 21.24 -18.43 -2.64
N GLU A 87 22.54 -18.16 -2.73
CA GLU A 87 23.56 -18.70 -1.85
C GLU A 87 23.37 -18.21 -0.41
N GLU A 88 22.80 -17.02 -0.22
CA GLU A 88 22.48 -16.46 1.09
C GLU A 88 21.25 -17.10 1.75
N LEU A 89 20.45 -17.89 1.00
CA LEU A 89 19.29 -18.63 1.54
C LEU A 89 19.66 -20.02 2.09
N VAL A 90 20.82 -20.56 1.69
CA VAL A 90 21.24 -21.92 2.06
C VAL A 90 21.39 -22.03 3.58
N ALA A 91 20.75 -23.04 4.15
CA ALA A 91 20.74 -23.33 5.59
C ALA A 91 20.19 -22.19 6.48
N LYS A 92 19.52 -21.19 5.91
CA LYS A 92 18.83 -20.14 6.65
C LYS A 92 17.43 -20.56 7.05
N VAL A 93 16.98 -20.11 8.22
CA VAL A 93 15.59 -20.26 8.66
C VAL A 93 14.76 -19.10 8.09
N VAL A 94 13.93 -19.40 7.09
CA VAL A 94 13.14 -18.40 6.37
C VAL A 94 11.68 -18.50 6.80
N MET A 95 11.19 -17.44 7.42
CA MET A 95 9.79 -17.32 7.78
C MET A 95 9.00 -16.66 6.66
N VAL A 96 7.93 -17.31 6.18
CA VAL A 96 7.09 -16.82 5.09
C VAL A 96 5.71 -16.45 5.62
N ARG A 97 5.37 -15.17 5.54
CA ARG A 97 4.01 -14.69 5.78
C ARG A 97 3.21 -14.77 4.49
N PHE A 98 2.43 -15.83 4.30
CA PHE A 98 1.66 -16.04 3.07
C PHE A 98 0.20 -15.60 3.23
N ASP A 99 -0.49 -15.28 2.13
CA ASP A 99 -1.93 -15.05 2.16
C ASP A 99 -2.70 -16.37 2.15
N SER A 100 -3.42 -16.71 3.23
CA SER A 100 -4.23 -17.94 3.28
C SER A 100 -5.38 -17.97 2.29
N THR A 101 -5.74 -16.85 1.66
CA THR A 101 -6.78 -16.84 0.63
C THR A 101 -6.45 -17.75 -0.55
N ILE A 102 -5.16 -18.06 -0.78
CA ILE A 102 -4.72 -19.06 -1.76
C ILE A 102 -5.25 -20.48 -1.48
N LEU A 103 -5.67 -20.76 -0.24
CA LEU A 103 -6.22 -22.04 0.22
C LEU A 103 -7.76 -22.05 0.21
N LEU A 104 -8.40 -20.95 -0.20
CA LEU A 104 -9.85 -20.77 -0.19
C LEU A 104 -10.44 -21.01 -1.59
N GLY A 105 -10.68 -22.28 -1.96
CA GLY A 105 -11.45 -22.65 -3.15
C GLY A 105 -12.10 -24.04 -3.05
N GLU A 106 -13.32 -24.19 -3.56
CA GLU A 106 -14.04 -25.50 -3.62
C GLU A 106 -13.30 -26.53 -4.49
N LYS A 107 -12.67 -26.03 -5.56
CA LYS A 107 -11.43 -26.56 -6.14
C LYS A 107 -10.39 -25.51 -5.84
N LEU A 108 -9.27 -25.89 -5.23
CA LEU A 108 -8.13 -25.01 -5.02
C LEU A 108 -7.88 -24.24 -6.32
N ASP A 109 -8.11 -22.92 -6.33
CA ASP A 109 -8.03 -22.12 -7.56
C ASP A 109 -6.56 -21.84 -7.90
N LEU A 110 -5.80 -22.92 -8.07
CA LEU A 110 -4.41 -22.95 -8.52
C LEU A 110 -4.27 -22.32 -9.91
N SER A 111 -5.38 -22.11 -10.64
CA SER A 111 -5.40 -21.37 -11.89
C SER A 111 -5.20 -19.85 -11.70
N SER A 112 -5.34 -19.33 -10.46
CA SER A 112 -5.00 -17.94 -10.19
C SER A 112 -3.49 -17.74 -10.17
N GLN A 113 -2.99 -16.81 -10.99
CA GLN A 113 -1.56 -16.47 -11.05
C GLN A 113 -0.99 -16.07 -9.68
N SER A 114 -1.79 -15.43 -8.82
CA SER A 114 -1.39 -15.05 -7.45
C SER A 114 -1.14 -16.26 -6.56
N ALA A 115 -2.05 -17.25 -6.55
CA ALA A 115 -1.86 -18.49 -5.77
C ALA A 115 -0.69 -19.31 -6.30
N SER A 116 -0.53 -19.39 -7.62
CA SER A 116 0.63 -20.07 -8.23
C SER A 116 1.95 -19.43 -7.81
N LYS A 117 2.04 -18.09 -7.81
CA LYS A 117 3.24 -17.35 -7.35
C LYS A 117 3.49 -17.50 -5.85
N ALA A 118 2.45 -17.51 -5.02
CA ALA A 118 2.62 -17.70 -3.57
C ALA A 118 3.16 -19.09 -3.23
N LEU A 119 2.65 -20.13 -3.89
CA LEU A 119 3.19 -21.48 -3.75
C LEU A 119 4.60 -21.59 -4.31
N TYR A 120 4.90 -20.87 -5.40
CA TYR A 120 6.23 -20.79 -5.96
C TYR A 120 7.24 -20.15 -5.00
N THR A 121 6.87 -19.11 -4.25
CA THR A 121 7.72 -18.54 -3.18
C THR A 121 8.17 -19.62 -2.20
N ILE A 122 7.23 -20.45 -1.74
CA ILE A 122 7.51 -21.50 -0.75
C ILE A 122 8.43 -22.58 -1.34
N LYS A 123 8.14 -23.07 -2.55
CA LYS A 123 8.96 -24.08 -3.24
C LYS A 123 10.37 -23.57 -3.54
N TYR A 124 10.48 -22.35 -4.04
CA TYR A 124 11.75 -21.71 -4.36
C TYR A 124 12.69 -21.67 -3.15
N LEU A 125 12.18 -21.26 -2.00
CA LEU A 125 12.97 -21.19 -0.76
C LEU A 125 13.46 -22.59 -0.33
N HIS A 126 12.57 -23.57 -0.37
CA HIS A 126 12.92 -24.96 -0.05
C HIS A 126 13.98 -25.52 -1.02
N GLU A 127 13.82 -25.30 -2.32
CA GLU A 127 14.78 -25.72 -3.36
C GLU A 127 16.15 -25.05 -3.23
N CYS A 128 16.21 -23.81 -2.70
CA CYS A 128 17.46 -23.13 -2.37
C CYS A 128 18.13 -23.64 -1.09
N GLY A 129 17.55 -24.64 -0.41
CA GLY A 129 18.11 -25.22 0.82
C GLY A 129 17.82 -24.42 2.09
N ALA A 130 16.82 -23.53 2.06
CA ALA A 130 16.35 -22.84 3.25
C ALA A 130 15.42 -23.73 4.08
N LYS A 131 15.42 -23.54 5.40
CA LYS A 131 14.42 -24.14 6.30
C LYS A 131 13.21 -23.22 6.38
N VAL A 132 12.09 -23.65 5.81
CA VAL A 132 10.90 -22.79 5.66
C VAL A 132 9.93 -22.93 6.83
N ILE A 133 9.53 -21.81 7.41
CA ILE A 133 8.46 -21.71 8.42
C ILE A 133 7.34 -20.82 7.86
N LEU A 134 6.13 -21.35 7.74
CA LEU A 134 4.97 -20.64 7.23
C LEU A 134 4.15 -20.05 8.37
N MET A 135 3.59 -18.87 8.15
CA MET A 135 2.58 -18.29 9.03
C MET A 135 1.48 -17.58 8.23
N SER A 136 0.25 -17.69 8.73
CA SER A 136 -0.88 -16.91 8.21
C SER A 136 -2.01 -16.77 9.23
N GLU A 137 -2.96 -15.89 8.94
CA GLU A 137 -4.30 -15.96 9.52
C GLU A 137 -5.27 -16.69 8.59
N TRP A 138 -6.30 -17.33 9.12
CA TRP A 138 -7.46 -17.85 8.37
C TRP A 138 -8.72 -17.86 9.22
N SER A 139 -9.89 -17.90 8.59
CA SER A 139 -11.18 -17.88 9.28
C SER A 139 -12.09 -19.03 8.85
N ARG A 140 -12.58 -19.80 9.84
CA ARG A 140 -13.60 -20.85 9.65
C ARG A 140 -14.89 -20.33 9.02
N LYS A 141 -15.22 -19.04 9.22
CA LYS A 141 -16.40 -18.41 8.60
C LYS A 141 -16.29 -18.33 7.09
N ILE A 142 -15.06 -18.27 6.57
CA ILE A 142 -14.79 -18.13 5.14
C ILE A 142 -14.60 -19.50 4.48
N ASN A 143 -13.93 -20.44 5.16
CA ASN A 143 -13.84 -21.83 4.72
C ASN A 143 -13.94 -22.79 5.91
N PRO A 144 -15.02 -23.58 6.00
CA PRO A 144 -15.21 -24.57 7.05
C PRO A 144 -14.13 -25.66 7.11
N LYS A 145 -13.42 -25.91 6.00
CA LYS A 145 -12.34 -26.92 5.93
C LYS A 145 -11.05 -26.48 6.65
N LEU A 146 -10.87 -25.18 6.89
CA LEU A 146 -9.72 -24.66 7.63
C LEU A 146 -10.00 -24.73 9.14
N LEU A 147 -10.11 -25.97 9.65
CA LEU A 147 -10.50 -26.27 11.03
C LEU A 147 -9.39 -25.86 12.00
N ASP A 148 -8.18 -26.35 11.79
CA ASP A 148 -7.00 -26.13 12.62
C ASP A 148 -5.73 -26.10 11.74
N ALA A 149 -4.56 -25.83 12.34
CA ALA A 149 -3.30 -25.79 11.62
C ALA A 149 -2.95 -27.13 10.93
N GLN A 150 -3.39 -28.27 11.47
CA GLN A 150 -3.13 -29.58 10.86
C GLN A 150 -3.86 -29.71 9.52
N ALA A 151 -5.15 -29.36 9.46
CA ALA A 151 -5.90 -29.38 8.21
C ALA A 151 -5.28 -28.46 7.15
N VAL A 152 -4.74 -27.30 7.56
CA VAL A 152 -4.04 -26.39 6.65
C VAL A 152 -2.71 -27.00 6.17
N ALA A 153 -1.95 -27.63 7.06
CA ALA A 153 -0.72 -28.33 6.71
C ALA A 153 -0.95 -29.50 5.75
N ASP A 154 -2.03 -30.26 5.91
CA ASP A 154 -2.40 -31.36 5.01
C ASP A 154 -2.72 -30.84 3.59
N ILE A 155 -3.48 -29.75 3.50
CA ILE A 155 -3.79 -29.07 2.23
C ILE A 155 -2.49 -28.57 1.58
N LEU A 156 -1.64 -27.88 2.35
CA LEU A 156 -0.37 -27.36 1.84
C LEU A 156 0.55 -28.49 1.39
N SER A 157 0.60 -29.61 2.12
CA SER A 157 1.40 -30.79 1.74
C SER A 157 0.95 -31.36 0.40
N SER A 158 -0.37 -31.50 0.21
CA SER A 158 -0.96 -31.96 -1.04
C SER A 158 -0.66 -31.01 -2.21
N VAL A 159 -0.71 -29.70 -1.98
CA VAL A 159 -0.53 -28.70 -3.05
C VAL A 159 0.93 -28.48 -3.39
N LEU A 160 1.82 -28.47 -2.38
CA LEU A 160 3.24 -28.26 -2.56
C LEU A 160 3.96 -29.54 -3.01
N GLN A 161 3.39 -30.72 -2.73
CA GLN A 161 4.06 -32.02 -2.86
C GLN A 161 5.34 -32.07 -1.99
N LEU A 162 5.24 -31.49 -0.79
CA LEU A 162 6.29 -31.43 0.24
C LEU A 162 5.66 -31.76 1.59
N ASN A 163 6.43 -32.33 2.51
CA ASN A 163 5.95 -32.67 3.84
C ASN A 163 5.84 -31.42 4.73
N VAL A 164 4.63 -30.88 4.89
CA VAL A 164 4.34 -29.72 5.75
C VAL A 164 3.83 -30.22 7.10
N ILE A 165 4.49 -29.80 8.18
CA ILE A 165 4.10 -30.16 9.56
C ILE A 165 3.58 -28.93 10.32
N ALA A 166 2.41 -29.05 10.93
CA ALA A 166 1.85 -28.03 11.82
C ALA A 166 2.55 -28.04 13.19
N LEU A 167 2.95 -26.87 13.67
CA LEU A 167 3.56 -26.67 14.99
C LEU A 167 2.50 -26.22 15.98
N ARG A 168 2.30 -27.00 17.05
CA ARG A 168 1.27 -26.75 18.08
C ARG A 168 1.56 -25.60 19.04
N CYS A 169 2.69 -24.91 18.90
CA CYS A 169 3.03 -23.80 19.80
C CYS A 169 3.84 -22.72 19.08
N ILE A 170 3.44 -21.46 19.25
CA ILE A 170 4.22 -20.29 18.84
C ILE A 170 5.38 -20.03 19.83
N SER A 171 5.31 -20.60 21.04
CA SER A 171 6.30 -20.39 22.10
C SER A 171 7.39 -21.46 22.09
N CYS A 172 8.64 -21.06 21.85
CA CYS A 172 9.87 -21.83 22.07
C CYS A 172 10.17 -22.15 23.54
N LYS A 173 9.17 -22.59 24.34
CA LYS A 173 9.45 -23.30 25.60
C LYS A 173 9.74 -24.78 25.38
N SER A 174 9.43 -25.32 24.21
CA SER A 174 10.09 -26.51 23.69
C SER A 174 10.92 -26.07 22.49
N PRO A 175 12.25 -26.19 22.50
CA PRO A 175 13.02 -26.09 21.26
C PRO A 175 12.41 -27.06 20.25
N LEU A 176 12.31 -26.65 18.98
CA LEU A 176 11.97 -27.57 17.89
C LEU A 176 12.80 -28.84 18.09
N ARG A 177 12.15 -29.97 18.38
CA ARG A 177 12.90 -31.19 18.65
C ARG A 177 13.76 -31.46 17.42
N ARG A 178 15.04 -31.75 17.64
CA ARG A 178 16.01 -31.96 16.56
C ARG A 178 15.55 -33.07 15.61
N GLU A 179 14.74 -34.00 16.12
CA GLU A 179 14.09 -35.07 15.36
C GLU A 179 12.98 -34.58 14.39
N ASP A 180 12.21 -33.55 14.75
CA ASP A 180 11.15 -32.98 13.91
C ASP A 180 11.76 -32.14 12.77
N LEU A 181 12.90 -31.49 13.05
CA LEU A 181 13.69 -30.72 12.08
C LEU A 181 14.20 -31.56 10.90
N GLN A 182 14.45 -32.85 11.10
CA GLN A 182 14.95 -33.76 10.06
C GLN A 182 13.85 -34.40 9.21
N LYS A 183 12.58 -34.38 9.64
CA LYS A 183 11.48 -35.09 8.96
C LYS A 183 10.56 -34.18 8.15
N ALA A 184 10.46 -32.91 8.51
CA ALA A 184 9.62 -31.94 7.81
C ALA A 184 10.41 -31.20 6.73
N ASP A 185 9.82 -31.03 5.55
CA ASP A 185 10.34 -30.10 4.54
C ASP A 185 10.04 -28.67 4.97
N ILE A 186 8.82 -28.45 5.48
CA ILE A 186 8.27 -27.13 5.82
C ILE A 186 7.50 -27.22 7.14
N PHE A 187 7.55 -26.16 7.94
CA PHE A 187 6.72 -26.00 9.13
C PHE A 187 5.60 -24.98 8.93
N LEU A 188 4.47 -25.15 9.61
CA LEU A 188 3.36 -24.20 9.65
C LEU A 188 3.05 -23.82 11.10
N LEU A 189 3.04 -22.52 11.41
CA LEU A 189 2.60 -22.00 12.70
C LEU A 189 1.08 -22.03 12.85
N GLU A 190 0.62 -21.96 14.11
CA GLU A 190 -0.79 -21.82 14.45
C GLU A 190 -1.46 -20.58 13.81
N ASN A 191 -2.79 -20.63 13.73
CA ASN A 191 -3.60 -19.58 13.14
C ASN A 191 -3.41 -18.23 13.86
N LEU A 192 -2.83 -17.24 13.19
CA LEU A 192 -2.55 -15.95 13.80
C LEU A 192 -3.81 -15.14 14.16
N SER A 193 -4.98 -15.46 13.58
CA SER A 193 -6.24 -14.76 13.93
C SER A 193 -6.70 -15.00 15.37
N GLU A 194 -6.13 -16.00 16.06
CA GLU A 194 -6.47 -16.34 17.44
C GLU A 194 -5.71 -15.48 18.47
N TYR A 195 -4.72 -14.70 18.03
CA TYR A 195 -3.85 -13.89 18.88
C TYR A 195 -4.21 -12.41 18.77
N LYS A 196 -4.59 -11.80 19.89
CA LYS A 196 -4.87 -10.35 19.93
C LYS A 196 -3.59 -9.54 19.74
N GLU A 197 -2.47 -10.12 20.14
CA GLU A 197 -1.11 -9.61 20.01
C GLU A 197 -0.72 -9.35 18.55
N GLU A 198 -1.26 -10.13 17.60
CA GLU A 198 -1.04 -9.95 16.16
C GLU A 198 -1.59 -8.59 15.70
N VAL A 199 -2.87 -8.33 16.00
CA VAL A 199 -3.55 -7.07 15.61
C VAL A 199 -3.02 -5.88 16.39
N ALA A 200 -2.54 -6.10 17.62
CA ALA A 200 -1.92 -5.05 18.43
C ALA A 200 -0.47 -4.72 18.02
N ASN A 201 0.11 -5.44 17.05
CA ASN A 201 1.53 -5.35 16.69
C ASN A 201 2.44 -5.42 17.93
N CYS A 202 2.17 -6.39 18.81
CA CYS A 202 2.87 -6.51 20.09
C CYS A 202 4.34 -6.88 19.87
N SER A 203 5.26 -6.04 20.35
CA SER A 203 6.70 -6.25 20.17
C SER A 203 7.20 -7.58 20.73
N LYS A 204 6.70 -8.01 21.90
CA LYS A 204 7.08 -9.29 22.52
C LYS A 204 6.60 -10.49 21.71
N PHE A 205 5.44 -10.36 21.08
CA PHE A 205 4.87 -11.40 20.23
C PHE A 205 5.61 -11.48 18.89
N ALA A 206 5.96 -10.34 18.30
CA ALA A 206 6.81 -10.29 17.12
C ALA A 206 8.20 -10.89 17.37
N GLU A 207 8.83 -10.57 18.52
CA GLU A 207 10.11 -11.17 18.94
C GLU A 207 10.00 -12.69 19.09
N LEU A 208 8.92 -13.16 19.72
CA LEU A 208 8.64 -14.58 19.87
C LEU A 208 8.47 -15.29 18.51
N LEU A 209 7.71 -14.70 17.59
CA LEU A 209 7.52 -15.23 16.23
C LEU A 209 8.85 -15.32 15.48
N SER A 210 9.72 -14.32 15.61
CA SER A 210 11.02 -14.27 14.95
C SER A 210 12.12 -15.08 15.64
N SER A 211 11.82 -15.76 16.75
CA SER A 211 12.83 -16.52 17.48
C SER A 211 13.41 -17.62 16.58
N GLU A 212 14.72 -17.66 16.41
CA GLU A 212 15.44 -18.57 15.50
C GLU A 212 15.15 -18.35 14.01
N VAL A 213 14.55 -17.22 13.63
CA VAL A 213 14.30 -16.85 12.23
C VAL A 213 15.37 -15.89 11.74
N ASP A 214 16.00 -16.25 10.63
CA ASP A 214 17.00 -15.47 9.92
C ASP A 214 16.36 -14.38 9.05
N ILE A 215 15.44 -14.82 8.17
CA ILE A 215 14.87 -14.00 7.10
C ILE A 215 13.34 -14.01 7.18
N LEU A 216 12.72 -12.84 7.00
CA LEU A 216 11.30 -12.71 6.74
C LEU A 216 11.04 -12.57 5.24
N VAL A 217 10.16 -13.39 4.70
CA VAL A 217 9.55 -13.21 3.37
C VAL A 217 8.09 -12.86 3.56
N ASN A 218 7.72 -11.61 3.28
CA ASN A 218 6.32 -11.20 3.29
C ASN A 218 5.71 -11.43 1.91
N ASP A 219 4.85 -12.44 1.82
CA ASP A 219 4.08 -12.77 0.61
C ASP A 219 2.58 -12.53 0.79
N SER A 220 2.20 -11.72 1.78
CA SER A 220 0.82 -11.36 2.13
C SER A 220 0.50 -9.90 1.80
N PHE A 221 0.53 -9.57 0.51
CA PHE A 221 0.25 -8.20 0.05
C PHE A 221 -1.12 -7.68 0.50
N CYS A 222 -2.10 -8.57 0.63
CA CYS A 222 -3.46 -8.24 1.04
C CYS A 222 -3.54 -7.60 2.45
N GLN A 223 -2.56 -7.87 3.32
CA GLN A 223 -2.46 -7.29 4.66
C GLN A 223 -1.52 -6.08 4.73
N SER A 224 -0.91 -5.66 3.62
CA SER A 224 0.10 -4.59 3.60
C SER A 224 -0.40 -3.22 4.08
N HIS A 225 -1.71 -3.01 4.11
CA HIS A 225 -2.36 -1.81 4.63
C HIS A 225 -2.55 -1.80 6.15
N LYS A 226 -2.21 -2.89 6.85
CA LYS A 226 -2.34 -3.03 8.29
C LYS A 226 -0.98 -3.03 8.97
N VAL A 227 -0.98 -2.63 10.25
CA VAL A 227 0.18 -2.74 11.14
C VAL A 227 -0.02 -4.00 11.98
N LEU A 228 0.62 -5.11 11.59
CA LEU A 228 0.50 -6.39 12.30
C LEU A 228 1.86 -6.88 12.80
N ALA A 229 1.85 -7.71 13.85
CA ALA A 229 3.09 -8.30 14.35
C ALA A 229 3.78 -9.13 13.25
N SER A 230 3.05 -9.98 12.54
CA SER A 230 3.59 -10.88 11.51
C SER A 230 4.03 -10.22 10.19
N THR A 231 3.65 -8.97 9.92
CA THR A 231 4.00 -8.25 8.67
C THR A 231 4.88 -7.03 8.89
N VAL A 232 4.79 -6.39 10.06
CA VAL A 232 5.53 -5.17 10.41
C VAL A 232 6.42 -5.40 11.62
N GLY A 233 5.90 -6.02 12.69
CA GLY A 233 6.64 -6.23 13.93
C GLY A 233 7.86 -7.15 13.76
N VAL A 234 7.67 -8.31 13.13
CA VAL A 234 8.68 -9.36 12.92
C VAL A 234 9.87 -8.86 12.11
N ALA A 235 9.63 -7.95 11.15
CA ALA A 235 10.69 -7.39 10.30
C ALA A 235 11.82 -6.71 11.09
N ARG A 236 11.57 -6.29 12.33
CA ARG A 236 12.55 -5.65 13.22
C ARG A 236 13.55 -6.63 13.85
N PHE A 237 13.23 -7.92 13.84
CA PHE A 237 13.99 -8.97 14.51
C PHE A 237 14.69 -9.92 13.53
N CYS A 238 14.29 -9.91 12.26
CA CYS A 238 14.97 -10.63 11.18
C CYS A 238 16.09 -9.75 10.60
N TYR A 239 17.21 -10.35 10.17
CA TYR A 239 18.30 -9.57 9.58
C TYR A 239 18.00 -9.11 8.15
N ALA A 240 17.11 -9.83 7.44
CA ALA A 240 16.60 -9.45 6.12
C ALA A 240 15.07 -9.65 6.06
N SER A 241 14.39 -8.76 5.34
CA SER A 241 12.93 -8.79 5.15
C SER A 241 12.59 -8.46 3.70
N MET A 242 12.02 -9.39 2.93
CA MET A 242 11.82 -9.21 1.49
C MET A 242 10.41 -9.56 1.04
N ALA A 243 10.02 -9.07 -0.14
CA ALA A 243 8.77 -9.44 -0.79
C ALA A 243 8.89 -10.81 -1.48
N GLY A 244 7.91 -11.68 -1.25
CA GLY A 244 7.74 -12.90 -2.06
C GLY A 244 7.25 -12.59 -3.49
N PHE A 245 7.17 -13.61 -4.35
CA PHE A 245 6.81 -13.41 -5.76
C PHE A 245 5.37 -12.95 -5.97
N SER A 246 4.44 -13.37 -5.10
CA SER A 246 3.05 -12.90 -5.19
C SER A 246 2.96 -11.44 -4.74
N PHE A 247 3.67 -11.07 -3.68
CA PHE A 247 3.75 -9.69 -3.21
C PHE A 247 4.39 -8.77 -4.26
N GLU A 248 5.52 -9.17 -4.84
CA GLU A 248 6.22 -8.46 -5.93
C GLU A 248 5.24 -8.13 -7.08
N GLU A 249 4.50 -9.14 -7.56
CA GLU A 249 3.52 -8.96 -8.63
C GLU A 249 2.43 -7.95 -8.24
N ASN A 250 1.82 -8.12 -7.07
CA ASN A 250 0.74 -7.22 -6.64
C ASN A 250 1.26 -5.78 -6.43
N LEU A 251 2.48 -5.61 -5.91
CA LEU A 251 3.12 -4.31 -5.79
C LEU A 251 3.38 -3.68 -7.16
N HIS A 252 3.80 -4.48 -8.16
CA HIS A 252 3.95 -4.02 -9.53
C HIS A 252 2.62 -3.55 -10.14
N GLN A 253 1.53 -4.31 -9.94
CA GLN A 253 0.20 -3.93 -10.38
C GLN A 253 -0.31 -2.65 -9.69
N LEU A 254 -0.03 -2.50 -8.40
CA LEU A 254 -0.36 -1.28 -7.65
C LEU A 254 0.41 -0.06 -8.20
N LYS A 255 1.69 -0.20 -8.53
CA LYS A 255 2.51 0.85 -9.17
C LYS A 255 1.91 1.31 -10.51
N LYS A 256 1.29 0.42 -11.29
CA LYS A 256 0.60 0.79 -12.56
C LYS A 256 -0.66 1.62 -12.34
N ILE A 257 -1.34 1.48 -11.20
CA ILE A 257 -2.49 2.34 -10.86
C ILE A 257 -2.04 3.79 -10.74
N ALA A 258 -0.95 4.04 -10.00
CA ALA A 258 -0.45 5.40 -9.76
C ALA A 258 0.15 6.07 -11.01
N LYS A 259 0.79 5.31 -11.91
CA LYS A 259 1.37 5.86 -13.14
C LYS A 259 0.28 6.14 -14.18
N THR A 260 0.17 7.38 -14.65
CA THR A 260 -0.84 7.76 -15.66
C THR A 260 -0.21 8.50 -16.84
N LYS A 261 -0.27 7.91 -18.03
CA LYS A 261 0.06 8.54 -19.32
C LYS A 261 -1.04 8.36 -20.38
N LYS A 262 -2.03 7.50 -20.13
CA LYS A 262 -3.09 7.14 -21.09
C LYS A 262 -4.39 7.84 -20.68
N LYS A 263 -4.95 8.62 -21.61
CA LYS A 263 -6.24 9.29 -21.48
C LYS A 263 -7.11 8.97 -22.71
N PRO A 264 -8.46 8.94 -22.59
CA PRO A 264 -9.23 9.18 -21.37
C PRO A 264 -9.07 8.07 -20.32
N TYR A 265 -8.98 8.47 -19.05
CA TYR A 265 -8.88 7.60 -17.89
C TYR A 265 -10.21 7.58 -17.13
N LEU A 266 -10.88 6.43 -17.15
CA LEU A 266 -12.16 6.18 -16.49
C LEU A 266 -11.98 5.40 -15.19
N ALA A 267 -12.65 5.84 -14.11
CA ALA A 267 -12.80 5.04 -12.89
C ALA A 267 -14.26 4.63 -12.69
N VAL A 268 -14.53 3.32 -12.68
CA VAL A 268 -15.82 2.74 -12.30
C VAL A 268 -15.74 2.31 -10.83
N ILE A 269 -16.59 2.89 -9.99
CA ILE A 269 -16.46 2.83 -8.53
C ILE A 269 -17.74 2.28 -7.93
N GLY A 270 -17.62 1.12 -7.28
CA GLY A 270 -18.69 0.41 -6.59
C GLY A 270 -18.51 0.30 -5.08
N GLY A 271 -19.35 -0.51 -4.43
CA GLY A 271 -19.39 -0.67 -2.97
C GLY A 271 -20.31 0.33 -2.27
N GLY A 272 -20.15 0.53 -0.95
CA GLY A 272 -21.07 1.37 -0.15
C GLY A 272 -20.45 2.30 0.89
N ASN A 273 -19.13 2.24 1.12
CA ASN A 273 -18.46 3.03 2.17
C ASN A 273 -17.83 4.31 1.58
N LEU A 274 -18.66 5.26 1.15
CA LEU A 274 -18.21 6.51 0.53
C LEU A 274 -17.34 7.31 1.51
N LYS A 275 -17.82 7.49 2.75
CA LYS A 275 -17.14 8.34 3.75
C LYS A 275 -15.72 7.86 4.03
N ARG A 276 -15.53 6.54 4.20
CA ARG A 276 -14.22 5.94 4.45
C ARG A 276 -13.25 6.14 3.28
N ASN A 277 -13.77 6.25 2.06
CA ASN A 277 -13.00 6.30 0.82
C ASN A 277 -12.90 7.70 0.22
N ALA A 278 -13.43 8.74 0.88
CA ALA A 278 -13.53 10.09 0.33
C ALA A 278 -12.20 10.66 -0.20
N ALA A 279 -11.11 10.52 0.57
CA ALA A 279 -9.78 10.98 0.15
C ALA A 279 -9.27 10.23 -1.10
N ALA A 280 -9.53 8.92 -1.22
CA ALA A 280 -9.20 8.16 -2.41
C ALA A 280 -10.05 8.57 -3.63
N LEU A 281 -11.32 8.93 -3.41
CA LEU A 281 -12.20 9.41 -4.47
C LEU A 281 -11.76 10.80 -4.97
N GLN A 282 -11.32 11.68 -4.08
CA GLN A 282 -10.69 12.95 -4.45
C GLN A 282 -9.39 12.75 -5.23
N PHE A 283 -8.56 11.79 -4.82
CA PHE A 283 -7.37 11.42 -5.59
C PHE A 283 -7.74 10.93 -7.00
N LEU A 284 -8.72 10.04 -7.14
CA LEU A 284 -9.21 9.59 -8.45
C LEU A 284 -9.76 10.77 -9.27
N ALA A 285 -10.55 11.66 -8.67
CA ALA A 285 -11.04 12.87 -9.30
C ALA A 285 -9.92 13.85 -9.73
N SER A 286 -8.72 13.73 -9.17
CA SER A 286 -7.57 14.55 -9.61
C SER A 286 -6.84 13.96 -10.82
N ARG A 287 -7.08 12.68 -11.17
CA ARG A 287 -6.33 11.93 -12.18
C ARG A 287 -7.17 11.41 -13.34
N CYS A 288 -8.43 11.07 -13.07
CA CYS A 288 -9.36 10.51 -14.05
C CYS A 288 -10.07 11.63 -14.82
N ASP A 289 -10.44 11.35 -16.06
CA ASP A 289 -11.24 12.24 -16.89
C ASP A 289 -12.75 11.98 -16.65
N ALA A 290 -13.11 10.79 -16.15
CA ALA A 290 -14.47 10.45 -15.75
C ALA A 290 -14.52 9.50 -14.53
N LEU A 291 -15.49 9.73 -13.64
CA LEU A 291 -15.86 8.86 -12.52
C LEU A 291 -17.28 8.33 -12.73
N VAL A 292 -17.44 7.02 -12.74
CA VAL A 292 -18.73 6.33 -12.83
C VAL A 292 -19.01 5.69 -11.48
N PHE A 293 -20.02 6.20 -10.77
CA PHE A 293 -20.46 5.61 -9.50
C PHE A 293 -21.53 4.57 -9.75
N VAL A 294 -21.33 3.37 -9.18
CA VAL A 294 -22.27 2.23 -9.24
C VAL A 294 -22.44 1.64 -7.84
N GLY A 295 -23.38 0.71 -7.68
CA GLY A 295 -23.70 0.12 -6.39
C GLY A 295 -24.16 1.15 -5.36
N GLN A 296 -24.13 0.76 -4.10
CA GLN A 296 -24.67 1.59 -3.01
C GLN A 296 -24.04 2.99 -2.95
N MET A 297 -22.75 3.14 -3.26
CA MET A 297 -22.00 4.40 -3.23
C MET A 297 -22.59 5.48 -4.15
N SER A 298 -23.29 5.07 -5.22
CA SER A 298 -23.95 6.02 -6.12
C SER A 298 -25.09 6.78 -5.44
N PHE A 299 -25.76 6.21 -4.44
CA PHE A 299 -26.87 6.86 -3.74
C PHE A 299 -26.46 8.12 -2.99
N GLN A 300 -25.26 8.12 -2.38
CA GLN A 300 -24.69 9.27 -1.69
C GLN A 300 -24.36 10.38 -2.69
N ILE A 301 -23.80 10.05 -3.85
CA ILE A 301 -23.49 11.01 -4.92
C ILE A 301 -24.78 11.59 -5.52
N MET A 302 -25.76 10.75 -5.80
CA MET A 302 -27.07 11.18 -6.29
C MET A 302 -27.77 12.10 -5.28
N SER A 303 -27.75 11.76 -3.98
CA SER A 303 -28.28 12.60 -2.92
C SER A 303 -27.55 13.96 -2.85
N ALA A 304 -26.22 13.98 -2.97
CA ALA A 304 -25.44 15.22 -3.01
C ALA A 304 -25.75 16.09 -4.24
N LEU A 305 -26.16 15.49 -5.36
CA LEU A 305 -26.62 16.17 -6.58
C LEU A 305 -28.11 16.57 -6.54
N GLY A 306 -28.78 16.43 -5.39
CA GLY A 306 -30.17 16.85 -5.18
C GLY A 306 -31.24 15.84 -5.60
N HIS A 307 -30.87 14.58 -5.87
CA HIS A 307 -31.87 13.54 -6.16
C HIS A 307 -32.54 13.06 -4.87
N SER A 308 -33.85 12.82 -4.95
CA SER A 308 -34.63 12.26 -3.85
C SER A 308 -34.35 10.77 -3.69
N ILE A 309 -33.43 10.43 -2.79
CA ILE A 309 -33.04 9.04 -2.49
C ILE A 309 -33.56 8.64 -1.10
N PRO A 310 -34.15 7.44 -0.93
CA PRO A 310 -34.52 6.91 0.37
C PRO A 310 -33.34 6.94 1.37
N THR A 311 -33.58 7.48 2.57
CA THR A 311 -32.53 7.70 3.57
C THR A 311 -31.86 6.42 4.06
N ASN A 312 -32.57 5.29 4.00
CA ASN A 312 -32.04 3.97 4.35
C ASN A 312 -31.03 3.42 3.34
N LEU A 313 -30.96 3.99 2.12
CA LEU A 313 -30.00 3.61 1.08
C LEU A 313 -28.73 4.47 1.12
N VAL A 314 -28.74 5.57 1.88
CA VAL A 314 -27.63 6.51 1.99
C VAL A 314 -26.83 6.21 3.27
N GLU A 315 -25.51 6.10 3.14
CA GLU A 315 -24.63 5.96 4.31
C GLU A 315 -24.79 7.15 5.27
N ARG A 316 -25.01 6.86 6.55
CA ARG A 316 -25.11 7.88 7.60
C ARG A 316 -23.83 8.72 7.66
N ASP A 317 -23.99 10.03 7.79
CA ASP A 317 -22.90 11.02 7.87
C ASP A 317 -21.97 11.09 6.64
N ALA A 318 -22.37 10.52 5.49
CA ALA A 318 -21.58 10.58 4.25
C ALA A 318 -21.92 11.80 3.38
N HIS A 319 -23.00 12.55 3.69
CA HIS A 319 -23.49 13.65 2.85
C HIS A 319 -22.45 14.74 2.59
N LYS A 320 -21.76 15.22 3.64
CA LYS A 320 -20.69 16.21 3.49
C LYS A 320 -19.57 15.70 2.58
N ALA A 321 -19.13 14.46 2.79
CA ALA A 321 -18.08 13.85 1.97
C ALA A 321 -18.50 13.73 0.50
N ALA A 322 -19.77 13.36 0.24
CA ALA A 322 -20.30 13.28 -1.11
C ALA A 322 -20.36 14.66 -1.80
N LEU A 323 -20.81 15.70 -1.10
CA LEU A 323 -20.78 17.09 -1.60
C LEU A 323 -19.36 17.55 -1.92
N ASP A 324 -18.40 17.31 -1.01
CA ASP A 324 -17.00 17.69 -1.20
C ASP A 324 -16.39 17.00 -2.45
N ILE A 325 -16.74 15.73 -2.71
CA ILE A 325 -16.31 15.00 -3.91
C ILE A 325 -16.95 15.57 -5.17
N VAL A 326 -18.26 15.85 -5.14
CA VAL A 326 -18.99 16.42 -6.28
C VAL A 326 -18.41 17.77 -6.66
N GLN A 327 -18.18 18.64 -5.67
CA GLN A 327 -17.59 19.96 -5.89
C GLN A 327 -16.17 19.84 -6.45
N PHE A 328 -15.34 18.97 -5.86
CA PHE A 328 -13.96 18.79 -6.32
C PHE A 328 -13.88 18.29 -7.77
N ALA A 329 -14.73 17.31 -8.14
CA ALA A 329 -14.80 16.81 -9.51
C ALA A 329 -15.30 17.88 -10.49
N HIS A 330 -16.29 18.68 -10.09
CA HIS A 330 -16.74 19.85 -10.88
C HIS A 330 -15.61 20.85 -11.11
N ASP A 331 -14.89 21.25 -10.05
CA ASP A 331 -13.78 22.21 -10.12
C ASP A 331 -12.62 21.71 -10.99
N LYS A 332 -12.48 20.38 -11.12
CA LYS A 332 -11.48 19.72 -11.97
C LYS A 332 -11.99 19.36 -13.38
N ASN A 333 -13.21 19.73 -13.73
CA ASN A 333 -13.86 19.35 -15.01
C ASN A 333 -13.89 17.84 -15.26
N VAL A 334 -14.04 17.04 -14.19
CA VAL A 334 -14.16 15.59 -14.29
C VAL A 334 -15.61 15.20 -14.49
N LEU A 335 -15.88 14.41 -15.52
CA LEU A 335 -17.21 13.91 -15.80
C LEU A 335 -17.65 12.94 -14.70
N MET A 336 -18.77 13.24 -14.02
CA MET A 336 -19.38 12.32 -13.06
C MET A 336 -20.62 11.67 -13.66
N SER A 337 -20.59 10.35 -13.78
CA SER A 337 -21.74 9.52 -14.17
C SER A 337 -22.24 8.71 -12.98
N TYR A 338 -23.55 8.54 -12.93
CA TYR A 338 -24.29 7.84 -11.89
C TYR A 338 -25.57 7.26 -12.52
N PRO A 339 -26.16 6.21 -11.92
CA PRO A 339 -27.24 5.48 -12.57
C PRO A 339 -28.47 6.35 -12.82
N LYS A 340 -29.09 6.18 -13.99
CA LYS A 340 -30.33 6.86 -14.42
C LYS A 340 -31.57 5.99 -14.22
N ASP A 341 -31.37 4.70 -14.07
CA ASP A 341 -32.40 3.68 -13.89
C ASP A 341 -31.83 2.44 -13.17
N PHE A 342 -32.72 1.69 -12.55
CA PHE A 342 -32.39 0.51 -11.74
C PHE A 342 -33.33 -0.64 -12.06
N TRP A 343 -32.81 -1.86 -12.05
CA TRP A 343 -33.66 -3.01 -11.80
C TRP A 343 -34.00 -3.04 -10.31
N CYS A 344 -35.28 -3.13 -9.99
CA CYS A 344 -35.78 -3.18 -8.63
C CYS A 344 -36.57 -4.46 -8.38
N THR A 345 -36.51 -4.96 -7.16
CA THR A 345 -37.38 -6.04 -6.67
C THR A 345 -38.39 -5.50 -5.68
N ASN A 346 -39.63 -6.00 -5.76
CA ASN A 346 -40.68 -5.68 -4.80
C ASN A 346 -40.36 -6.34 -3.44
N GLN A 347 -40.37 -5.56 -2.36
CA GLN A 347 -40.06 -6.06 -1.00
C GLN A 347 -41.09 -7.09 -0.51
N HIS A 348 -42.35 -6.98 -0.96
CA HIS A 348 -43.44 -7.89 -0.58
C HIS A 348 -43.57 -9.07 -1.54
N LEU A 349 -43.10 -8.92 -2.79
CA LEU A 349 -43.10 -9.96 -3.82
C LEU A 349 -41.71 -10.07 -4.50
N PRO A 350 -40.71 -10.67 -3.82
CA PRO A 350 -39.31 -10.58 -4.24
C PRO A 350 -38.97 -11.24 -5.59
N THR A 351 -39.93 -11.92 -6.23
CA THR A 351 -39.81 -12.53 -7.55
C THR A 351 -40.12 -11.55 -8.69
N GLU A 352 -40.80 -10.44 -8.40
CA GLU A 352 -41.09 -9.39 -9.38
C GLU A 352 -39.85 -8.52 -9.59
N LEU A 353 -39.47 -8.33 -10.85
CA LEU A 353 -38.37 -7.47 -11.29
C LEU A 353 -38.90 -6.45 -12.30
N GLU A 354 -38.68 -5.18 -12.04
CA GLU A 354 -39.10 -4.09 -12.90
C GLU A 354 -38.04 -2.99 -12.95
N VAL A 355 -38.01 -2.23 -14.05
CA VAL A 355 -37.07 -1.11 -14.23
C VAL A 355 -37.72 0.18 -13.75
N PHE A 356 -37.07 0.86 -12.81
CA PHE A 356 -37.50 2.17 -12.35
C PHE A 356 -36.49 3.25 -12.74
N PRO A 357 -36.94 4.45 -13.12
CA PRO A 357 -36.05 5.59 -13.26
C PRO A 357 -35.49 5.99 -11.89
N ALA A 358 -34.30 6.59 -11.89
CA ALA A 358 -33.59 7.00 -10.68
C ALA A 358 -34.41 7.93 -9.74
N HIS A 359 -35.31 8.74 -10.30
CA HIS A 359 -36.17 9.67 -9.57
C HIS A 359 -37.55 9.09 -9.21
N GLY A 360 -37.82 7.81 -9.50
CA GLY A 360 -39.15 7.20 -9.39
C GLY A 360 -39.18 5.88 -8.61
N VAL A 361 -38.12 5.51 -7.89
CA VAL A 361 -38.11 4.30 -7.07
C VAL A 361 -39.01 4.51 -5.85
N SER A 362 -40.15 3.81 -5.79
CA SER A 362 -41.06 3.89 -4.65
C SER A 362 -40.53 3.09 -3.45
N ALA A 363 -41.02 3.41 -2.23
CA ALA A 363 -40.49 2.83 -0.99
C ALA A 363 -40.62 1.30 -0.89
N SER A 364 -41.59 0.70 -1.60
CA SER A 364 -41.83 -0.74 -1.63
C SER A 364 -40.90 -1.50 -2.60
N TRP A 365 -40.07 -0.79 -3.37
CA TRP A 365 -39.16 -1.36 -4.35
C TRP A 365 -37.70 -1.11 -3.94
N LEU A 366 -36.88 -2.15 -4.05
CA LEU A 366 -35.46 -2.09 -3.70
C LEU A 366 -34.61 -2.21 -4.97
N PRO A 367 -33.73 -1.24 -5.27
CA PRO A 367 -32.75 -1.38 -6.33
C PRO A 367 -31.82 -2.57 -6.08
N VAL A 368 -31.65 -3.43 -7.08
CA VAL A 368 -30.79 -4.62 -7.02
C VAL A 368 -29.65 -4.58 -8.04
N ASP A 369 -29.84 -3.93 -9.18
CA ASP A 369 -28.85 -3.85 -10.27
C ASP A 369 -29.04 -2.59 -11.14
N LEU A 370 -28.06 -2.31 -12.02
CA LEU A 370 -28.12 -1.21 -12.98
C LEU A 370 -29.19 -1.45 -14.06
N GLY A 371 -30.00 -0.43 -14.34
CA GLY A 371 -30.96 -0.46 -15.44
C GLY A 371 -30.31 -0.33 -16.83
N PRO A 372 -31.07 -0.59 -17.90
CA PRO A 372 -30.58 -0.59 -19.27
C PRO A 372 -30.00 0.77 -19.72
N ARG A 373 -30.60 1.90 -19.35
CA ARG A 373 -30.12 3.23 -19.78
C ARG A 373 -28.79 3.57 -19.12
N SER A 374 -28.64 3.22 -17.85
CA SER A 374 -27.37 3.37 -17.12
C SER A 374 -26.26 2.54 -17.75
N LEU A 375 -26.55 1.31 -18.16
CA LEU A 375 -25.59 0.45 -18.82
C LEU A 375 -25.16 0.97 -20.20
N GLU A 376 -26.08 1.58 -20.95
CA GLU A 376 -25.77 2.22 -22.24
C GLU A 376 -24.83 3.41 -22.08
N GLU A 377 -25.07 4.27 -21.09
CA GLU A 377 -24.18 5.40 -20.78
C GLU A 377 -22.77 4.91 -20.38
N ILE A 378 -22.71 3.89 -19.50
CA ILE A 378 -21.45 3.27 -19.08
C ILE A 378 -20.71 2.64 -20.27
N TYR A 379 -21.44 1.99 -21.19
CA TYR A 379 -20.84 1.42 -22.41
C TYR A 379 -20.15 2.49 -23.26
N SER A 380 -20.79 3.65 -23.44
CA SER A 380 -20.21 4.77 -24.17
C SER A 380 -18.92 5.27 -23.51
N LEU A 381 -18.90 5.38 -22.18
CA LEU A 381 -17.70 5.80 -21.44
C LEU A 381 -16.57 4.76 -21.53
N VAL A 382 -16.90 3.46 -21.39
CA VAL A 382 -15.94 2.36 -21.47
C VAL A 382 -15.29 2.30 -22.85
N THR A 383 -16.07 2.38 -23.93
CA THR A 383 -15.56 2.26 -25.31
C THR A 383 -14.61 3.40 -25.70
N ASN A 384 -14.85 4.60 -25.18
CA ASN A 384 -14.02 5.78 -25.44
C ASN A 384 -12.77 5.89 -24.54
N SER A 385 -12.59 4.97 -23.59
CA SER A 385 -11.49 5.02 -22.62
C SER A 385 -10.23 4.31 -23.10
N LYS A 386 -9.06 4.86 -22.76
CA LYS A 386 -7.74 4.25 -22.99
C LYS A 386 -7.12 3.65 -21.72
N LYS A 387 -7.62 4.06 -20.55
CA LYS A 387 -7.32 3.46 -19.26
C LYS A 387 -8.62 3.33 -18.47
N ILE A 388 -8.85 2.19 -17.83
CA ILE A 388 -10.02 1.95 -17.00
C ILE A 388 -9.56 1.32 -15.68
N ILE A 389 -10.07 1.82 -14.56
CA ILE A 389 -10.00 1.14 -13.27
C ILE A 389 -11.42 0.83 -12.78
N TRP A 390 -11.71 -0.43 -12.47
CA TRP A 390 -12.96 -0.83 -11.84
C TRP A 390 -12.69 -1.29 -10.40
N ILE A 391 -13.25 -0.59 -9.42
CA ILE A 391 -13.07 -0.87 -7.99
C ILE A 391 -14.40 -1.25 -7.34
N GLY A 392 -14.49 -2.47 -6.82
CA GLY A 392 -15.60 -2.91 -5.97
C GLY A 392 -16.87 -3.36 -6.72
N PRO A 393 -17.88 -3.86 -6.00
CA PRO A 393 -19.06 -4.47 -6.60
C PRO A 393 -20.06 -3.44 -7.14
N VAL A 394 -20.75 -3.80 -8.24
CA VAL A 394 -21.84 -3.01 -8.86
C VAL A 394 -23.17 -3.15 -8.10
N LYS A 395 -23.28 -4.12 -7.20
CA LYS A 395 -24.55 -4.49 -6.54
C LYS A 395 -25.07 -3.42 -5.57
N PHE A 396 -26.39 -3.32 -5.49
CA PHE A 396 -27.12 -2.37 -4.63
C PHE A 396 -27.75 -3.04 -3.39
N SER A 397 -28.00 -4.35 -3.45
CA SER A 397 -28.55 -5.16 -2.35
C SER A 397 -27.85 -6.52 -2.23
N SER A 398 -27.85 -7.09 -1.03
CA SER A 398 -27.35 -8.44 -0.73
C SER A 398 -28.36 -9.56 -0.98
N SER A 399 -29.66 -9.23 -1.13
CA SER A 399 -30.74 -10.21 -0.94
C SER A 399 -31.04 -11.15 -2.11
N LYS A 400 -30.55 -10.92 -3.33
CA LYS A 400 -30.59 -11.89 -4.45
C LYS A 400 -29.46 -11.62 -5.45
N PRO A 401 -28.94 -12.64 -6.19
CA PRO A 401 -27.96 -12.43 -7.24
C PRO A 401 -28.65 -11.93 -8.52
N CYS A 402 -29.12 -10.68 -8.54
CA CYS A 402 -29.23 -10.00 -9.83
C CYS A 402 -27.80 -9.59 -10.22
N THR A 403 -27.25 -10.25 -11.24
CA THR A 403 -25.87 -10.04 -11.71
C THR A 403 -25.82 -9.57 -13.15
N VAL A 404 -26.95 -9.18 -13.72
CA VAL A 404 -27.07 -8.85 -15.15
C VAL A 404 -26.23 -7.63 -15.49
N GLY A 405 -26.35 -6.55 -14.71
CA GLY A 405 -25.56 -5.33 -14.90
C GLY A 405 -24.08 -5.55 -14.59
N THR A 406 -23.76 -6.33 -13.54
CA THR A 406 -22.35 -6.67 -13.23
C THR A 406 -21.70 -7.50 -14.34
N SER A 407 -22.42 -8.51 -14.86
CA SER A 407 -21.98 -9.36 -15.98
C SER A 407 -21.85 -8.54 -17.27
N LYS A 408 -22.82 -7.68 -17.59
CA LYS A 408 -22.75 -6.78 -18.74
C LYS A 408 -21.55 -5.84 -18.65
N LEU A 409 -21.30 -5.20 -17.50
CA LEU A 409 -20.10 -4.38 -17.32
C LEU A 409 -18.82 -5.20 -17.56
N ALA A 410 -18.75 -6.42 -17.01
CA ALA A 410 -17.62 -7.30 -17.24
C ALA A 410 -17.44 -7.65 -18.72
N GLN A 411 -18.51 -7.96 -19.46
CA GLN A 411 -18.47 -8.20 -20.90
C GLN A 411 -17.98 -6.97 -21.69
N MET A 412 -18.41 -5.76 -21.30
CA MET A 412 -17.92 -4.51 -21.91
C MET A 412 -16.42 -4.36 -21.71
N LEU A 413 -15.93 -4.60 -20.49
CA LEU A 413 -14.49 -4.55 -20.17
C LEU A 413 -13.70 -5.65 -20.88
N CYS A 414 -14.24 -6.86 -21.02
CA CYS A 414 -13.64 -7.94 -21.80
C CYS A 414 -13.52 -7.63 -23.29
N LYS A 415 -14.51 -6.93 -23.87
CA LYS A 415 -14.39 -6.43 -25.25
C LYS A 415 -13.35 -5.33 -25.34
N GLN A 416 -13.36 -4.38 -24.40
CA GLN A 416 -12.43 -3.25 -24.41
C GLN A 416 -10.97 -3.67 -24.16
N SER A 417 -10.72 -4.76 -23.41
CA SER A 417 -9.37 -5.28 -23.18
C SER A 417 -8.74 -5.94 -24.41
N GLN A 418 -9.52 -6.20 -25.46
CA GLN A 418 -9.02 -6.64 -26.78
C GLN A 418 -8.54 -5.47 -27.64
N CYS A 419 -8.82 -4.24 -27.24
CA CYS A 419 -8.32 -3.01 -27.87
C CYS A 419 -7.09 -2.48 -27.11
N GLU A 420 -6.53 -1.34 -27.54
CA GLU A 420 -5.43 -0.66 -26.84
C GLU A 420 -5.88 0.08 -25.55
N CYS A 421 -6.63 -0.61 -24.68
CA CYS A 421 -7.09 -0.08 -23.41
C CYS A 421 -6.44 -0.83 -22.25
N GLU A 422 -5.80 -0.09 -21.33
CA GLU A 422 -5.29 -0.68 -20.09
C GLU A 422 -6.42 -0.78 -19.06
N ILE A 423 -6.74 -1.99 -18.61
CA ILE A 423 -7.83 -2.22 -17.66
C ILE A 423 -7.32 -2.83 -16.37
N THR A 424 -7.62 -2.18 -15.25
CA THR A 424 -7.32 -2.64 -13.91
C THR A 424 -8.60 -2.99 -13.16
N ILE A 425 -8.68 -4.24 -12.67
CA ILE A 425 -9.80 -4.79 -11.91
C ILE A 425 -9.40 -4.91 -10.44
N VAL A 426 -10.16 -4.28 -9.56
CA VAL A 426 -9.87 -4.21 -8.13
C VAL A 426 -11.03 -4.80 -7.31
N GLY A 427 -10.71 -5.83 -6.53
CA GLY A 427 -11.64 -6.54 -5.65
C GLY A 427 -11.96 -7.96 -6.11
N SER A 428 -12.01 -8.89 -5.15
CA SER A 428 -12.30 -10.32 -5.39
C SER A 428 -13.64 -10.56 -6.10
N THR A 429 -14.67 -9.75 -5.81
CA THR A 429 -15.98 -9.86 -6.47
C THR A 429 -15.89 -9.45 -7.94
N ALA A 430 -15.24 -8.33 -8.25
CA ALA A 430 -15.06 -7.87 -9.63
C ALA A 430 -14.23 -8.88 -10.44
N ARG A 431 -13.14 -9.39 -9.86
CA ARG A 431 -12.32 -10.47 -10.46
C ARG A 431 -13.15 -11.71 -10.77
N LYS A 432 -13.96 -12.19 -9.82
CA LYS A 432 -14.78 -13.40 -10.01
C LYS A 432 -15.73 -13.25 -11.20
N VAL A 433 -16.33 -12.07 -11.38
CA VAL A 433 -17.22 -11.81 -12.51
C VAL A 433 -16.44 -11.80 -13.82
N ILE A 434 -15.30 -11.10 -13.90
CA ILE A 434 -14.46 -11.10 -15.12
C ILE A 434 -14.02 -12.52 -15.49
N LYS A 435 -13.65 -13.34 -14.50
CA LYS A 435 -13.26 -14.76 -14.73
C LYS A 435 -14.41 -15.60 -15.30
N ASN A 436 -15.65 -15.30 -14.93
CA ASN A 436 -16.81 -16.00 -15.48
C ASN A 436 -17.13 -15.58 -16.92
N GLU A 437 -16.79 -14.35 -17.31
CA GLU A 437 -17.07 -13.79 -18.65
C GLU A 437 -15.90 -13.94 -19.63
N SER A 438 -14.68 -14.23 -19.15
CA SER A 438 -13.48 -14.37 -19.97
C SER A 438 -12.68 -15.61 -19.61
N ASN A 439 -12.26 -16.35 -20.64
CA ASN A 439 -11.38 -17.51 -20.50
C ASN A 439 -9.93 -17.12 -20.13
N SER A 440 -9.54 -15.86 -20.29
CA SER A 440 -8.22 -15.36 -19.90
C SER A 440 -8.29 -14.05 -19.13
N LEU A 441 -7.54 -13.98 -18.02
CA LEU A 441 -7.32 -12.78 -17.23
C LEU A 441 -6.04 -12.02 -17.64
N SER A 442 -5.26 -12.52 -18.61
CA SER A 442 -3.96 -11.94 -18.98
C SER A 442 -4.07 -10.51 -19.52
N SER A 443 -5.22 -10.14 -20.08
CA SER A 443 -5.47 -8.80 -20.61
C SER A 443 -5.82 -7.77 -19.52
N PHE A 444 -5.89 -8.18 -18.26
CA PHE A 444 -6.28 -7.33 -17.14
C PHE A 444 -5.17 -7.28 -16.08
N ASN A 445 -4.94 -6.09 -15.54
CA ASN A 445 -4.26 -5.94 -14.26
C ASN A 445 -5.26 -6.27 -13.15
N VAL A 446 -4.98 -7.22 -12.26
CA VAL A 446 -5.95 -7.63 -11.23
C VAL A 446 -5.36 -7.52 -9.83
N LEU A 447 -6.06 -6.81 -8.95
CA LEU A 447 -5.74 -6.67 -7.53
C LEU A 447 -6.94 -7.12 -6.69
N GLU A 448 -6.81 -8.24 -6.00
CA GLU A 448 -7.96 -8.85 -5.33
C GLU A 448 -8.40 -8.10 -4.06
N ASN A 449 -7.46 -7.44 -3.38
CA ASN A 449 -7.74 -6.73 -2.14
C ASN A 449 -7.98 -5.24 -2.41
N ALA A 450 -9.25 -4.85 -2.47
CA ALA A 450 -9.64 -3.46 -2.66
C ALA A 450 -9.22 -2.55 -1.49
N SER A 451 -9.11 -3.07 -0.26
CA SER A 451 -8.71 -2.26 0.90
C SER A 451 -7.29 -1.72 0.77
N VAL A 452 -6.36 -2.52 0.27
CA VAL A 452 -4.98 -2.06 -0.01
C VAL A 452 -4.98 -0.94 -1.05
N VAL A 453 -5.74 -1.10 -2.13
CA VAL A 453 -5.86 -0.07 -3.17
C VAL A 453 -6.51 1.20 -2.62
N TRP A 454 -7.55 1.07 -1.78
CA TRP A 454 -8.19 2.23 -1.16
C TRP A 454 -7.23 3.00 -0.25
N GLU A 455 -6.46 2.33 0.61
CA GLU A 455 -5.47 3.03 1.46
C GLU A 455 -4.33 3.65 0.62
N PHE A 456 -3.89 2.96 -0.44
CA PHE A 456 -2.90 3.49 -1.36
C PHE A 456 -3.36 4.77 -2.07
N LEU A 457 -4.61 4.79 -2.56
CA LEU A 457 -5.20 5.97 -3.23
C LEU A 457 -5.44 7.14 -2.27
N LYS A 458 -5.43 6.92 -0.95
CA LYS A 458 -5.44 8.01 0.05
C LYS A 458 -4.05 8.62 0.27
N GLU A 459 -3.07 8.24 -0.55
CA GLU A 459 -1.66 8.63 -0.41
C GLU A 459 -1.05 8.21 0.94
N GLN A 460 -1.61 7.17 1.57
CA GLN A 460 -1.07 6.61 2.80
C GLN A 460 0.04 5.61 2.50
N LYS A 461 1.09 5.66 3.32
CA LYS A 461 2.13 4.63 3.32
C LYS A 461 1.53 3.31 3.77
N LEU A 462 1.69 2.26 2.96
CA LEU A 462 1.26 0.91 3.29
C LEU A 462 2.26 0.29 4.28
N PRO A 463 1.92 0.07 5.56
CA PRO A 463 2.90 -0.31 6.58
C PRO A 463 3.64 -1.61 6.27
N GLY A 464 2.97 -2.61 5.71
CA GLY A 464 3.59 -3.88 5.31
C GLY A 464 4.42 -3.80 4.03
N VAL A 465 4.31 -2.72 3.24
CA VAL A 465 5.27 -2.39 2.17
C VAL A 465 6.46 -1.66 2.79
N MET A 466 6.21 -0.71 3.69
CA MET A 466 7.28 0.05 4.37
C MET A 466 8.17 -0.84 5.24
N SER A 467 7.65 -1.94 5.78
CA SER A 467 8.45 -2.89 6.57
C SER A 467 9.50 -3.63 5.73
N LEU A 468 9.37 -3.59 4.40
CA LEU A 468 10.30 -4.16 3.43
C LEU A 468 11.19 -3.09 2.77
N ASP A 469 11.01 -1.82 3.12
CA ASP A 469 11.83 -0.71 2.64
C ASP A 469 13.26 -0.84 3.19
N ARG A 470 14.24 -0.81 2.29
CA ARG A 470 15.69 -0.86 2.59
C ARG A 470 16.16 -2.16 3.28
N ALA A 471 15.53 -3.26 2.93
CA ALA A 471 16.05 -4.57 3.27
C ALA A 471 17.37 -4.86 2.55
N TYR A 472 18.19 -5.67 3.20
CA TYR A 472 19.58 -5.91 2.85
C TYR A 472 19.78 -6.55 1.46
N PRO A 473 20.80 -6.12 0.68
CA PRO A 473 21.65 -4.95 0.91
C PRO A 473 20.97 -3.65 0.46
N PHE A 474 21.13 -2.56 1.22
CA PHE A 474 20.69 -1.25 0.76
C PHE A 474 21.72 -0.71 -0.23
N GLU A 475 21.35 -0.67 -1.51
CA GLU A 475 22.22 -0.16 -2.57
C GLU A 475 22.38 1.36 -2.48
N ILE A 476 23.60 1.80 -2.19
CA ILE A 476 23.99 3.20 -2.21
C ILE A 476 25.02 3.35 -3.32
N ASP A 477 24.79 4.27 -4.24
CA ASP A 477 25.82 4.69 -5.17
C ASP A 477 26.84 5.56 -4.43
N TRP A 478 27.84 4.90 -3.85
CA TRP A 478 28.88 5.55 -3.07
C TRP A 478 29.74 6.51 -3.91
N SER A 479 29.80 6.32 -5.22
CA SER A 479 30.52 7.21 -6.14
C SER A 479 29.79 8.54 -6.35
N VAL A 480 28.46 8.55 -6.19
CA VAL A 480 27.65 9.76 -6.15
C VAL A 480 27.71 10.40 -4.77
N ALA A 481 27.73 9.60 -3.70
CA ALA A 481 27.78 10.09 -2.33
C ALA A 481 29.11 10.78 -1.98
N TYR A 482 30.23 10.25 -2.48
CA TYR A 482 31.58 10.71 -2.13
C TYR A 482 32.48 10.85 -3.34
N HIS A 483 33.40 11.83 -3.28
CA HIS A 483 34.43 11.98 -4.32
C HIS A 483 35.38 10.79 -4.40
N ASP A 484 35.72 10.20 -3.25
CA ASP A 484 36.52 8.98 -3.13
C ASP A 484 35.84 8.05 -2.13
N ALA A 485 35.07 7.09 -2.63
CA ALA A 485 34.34 6.13 -1.82
C ALA A 485 35.25 5.11 -1.10
N SER A 486 36.53 5.01 -1.46
CA SER A 486 37.47 4.06 -0.84
C SER A 486 38.00 4.54 0.52
N GLN A 487 37.81 5.82 0.84
CA GLN A 487 38.23 6.39 2.11
C GLN A 487 37.53 5.71 3.30
N PRO A 488 38.14 5.73 4.48
CA PRO A 488 37.49 5.17 5.66
C PRO A 488 36.22 5.97 6.05
N LEU A 489 35.20 5.26 6.53
CA LEU A 489 33.87 5.79 6.83
C LEU A 489 33.63 5.96 8.32
N VAL A 490 33.10 7.13 8.67
CA VAL A 490 32.51 7.43 9.98
C VAL A 490 31.00 7.56 9.82
N VAL A 491 30.23 6.87 10.65
CA VAL A 491 28.77 6.94 10.63
C VAL A 491 28.25 7.56 11.93
N ASP A 492 27.37 8.56 11.81
CA ASP A 492 26.67 9.18 12.94
C ASP A 492 25.17 8.84 12.89
N ILE A 493 24.72 8.01 13.83
CA ILE A 493 23.32 7.55 13.94
C ILE A 493 22.55 8.51 14.84
N GLY A 494 21.46 9.06 14.30
CA GLY A 494 20.73 10.16 14.96
C GLY A 494 21.42 11.50 14.73
N SER A 495 21.95 11.71 13.52
CA SER A 495 22.77 12.88 13.18
C SER A 495 22.04 14.23 13.30
N GLY A 496 20.71 14.23 13.48
CA GLY A 496 19.92 15.42 13.75
C GLY A 496 20.03 16.43 12.61
N ASN A 497 20.53 17.63 12.93
CA ASN A 497 20.75 18.70 11.95
C ASN A 497 22.11 18.62 11.24
N GLY A 498 22.87 17.54 11.45
CA GLY A 498 24.11 17.25 10.73
C GLY A 498 25.32 18.10 11.12
N LEU A 499 25.25 18.91 12.18
CA LEU A 499 26.34 19.81 12.57
C LEU A 499 27.67 19.08 12.84
N PHE A 500 27.61 17.93 13.53
CA PHE A 500 28.79 17.12 13.81
C PHE A 500 29.45 16.61 12.52
N ILE A 501 28.67 15.93 11.68
CA ILE A 501 29.12 15.41 10.38
C ILE A 501 29.70 16.51 9.49
N MET A 502 29.01 17.66 9.38
CA MET A 502 29.48 18.78 8.57
C MET A 502 30.79 19.38 9.09
N GLY A 503 30.90 19.58 10.41
CA GLY A 503 32.13 20.11 11.02
C GLY A 503 33.31 19.14 10.87
N MET A 504 33.08 17.84 11.03
CA MET A 504 34.11 16.83 10.85
C MET A 504 34.54 16.72 9.39
N ALA A 505 33.60 16.71 8.45
CA ALA A 505 33.89 16.63 7.02
C ALA A 505 34.67 17.86 6.51
N GLN A 506 34.49 19.03 7.13
CA GLN A 506 35.32 20.21 6.82
C GLN A 506 36.77 20.03 7.28
N ASN A 507 36.99 19.41 8.44
CA ASN A 507 38.31 19.31 9.08
C ASN A 507 39.10 18.04 8.68
N ARG A 508 38.43 16.97 8.27
CA ARG A 508 39.03 15.66 7.95
C ARG A 508 38.67 15.26 6.52
N LYS A 509 39.56 15.54 5.57
CA LYS A 509 39.39 15.22 4.14
C LYS A 509 39.87 13.82 3.76
N ASP A 510 40.47 13.14 4.73
CA ASP A 510 40.95 11.76 4.67
C ASP A 510 39.86 10.73 5.05
N LEU A 511 38.67 11.20 5.45
CA LEU A 511 37.56 10.36 5.89
C LEU A 511 36.26 10.77 5.18
N ASN A 512 35.39 9.79 4.95
CA ASN A 512 34.00 9.99 4.58
C ASN A 512 33.10 9.97 5.81
N PHE A 513 32.03 10.76 5.78
CA PHE A 513 31.09 10.93 6.89
C PHE A 513 29.65 10.68 6.45
N LEU A 514 28.98 9.71 7.07
CA LEU A 514 27.59 9.36 6.81
C LEU A 514 26.71 9.73 8.00
N GLY A 515 25.74 10.63 7.81
CA GLY A 515 24.70 10.90 8.80
C GLY A 515 23.45 10.04 8.55
N LEU A 516 22.99 9.30 9.56
CA LEU A 516 21.72 8.59 9.53
C LEU A 516 20.69 9.33 10.40
N GLU A 517 19.51 9.60 9.85
CA GLU A 517 18.47 10.38 10.55
C GLU A 517 17.05 9.92 10.17
N ILE A 518 16.16 9.72 11.14
CA ILE A 518 14.79 9.28 10.89
C ILE A 518 13.92 10.42 10.33
N ASN A 519 14.25 11.66 10.68
CA ASN A 519 13.55 12.85 10.20
C ASN A 519 13.98 13.22 8.78
N GLY A 520 13.24 12.74 7.79
CA GLY A 520 13.51 13.03 6.37
C GLY A 520 13.50 14.52 5.98
N LYS A 521 12.94 15.43 6.79
CA LYS A 521 13.08 16.88 6.56
C LYS A 521 14.47 17.39 6.95
N LEU A 522 15.06 16.84 8.01
CA LEU A 522 16.42 17.16 8.42
C LEU A 522 17.42 16.61 7.41
N VAL A 523 17.25 15.35 6.99
CA VAL A 523 18.08 14.72 5.95
C VAL A 523 18.16 15.60 4.70
N ARG A 524 17.01 16.04 4.16
CA ARG A 524 16.97 16.94 3.00
C ARG A 524 17.74 18.23 3.23
N ARG A 525 17.55 18.87 4.39
CA ARG A 525 18.29 20.10 4.75
C ARG A 525 19.81 19.86 4.85
N CYS A 526 20.22 18.72 5.39
CA CYS A 526 21.63 18.36 5.50
C CYS A 526 22.24 18.12 4.11
N LEU A 527 21.55 17.39 3.23
CA LEU A 527 21.96 17.19 1.83
C LEU A 527 22.09 18.52 1.08
N ASP A 528 21.10 19.42 1.21
CA ASP A 528 21.15 20.76 0.63
C ASP A 528 22.36 21.56 1.17
N SER A 529 22.65 21.43 2.46
CA SER A 529 23.76 22.12 3.12
C SER A 529 25.12 21.59 2.68
N VAL A 530 25.26 20.27 2.51
CA VAL A 530 26.47 19.62 1.96
C VAL A 530 26.73 20.16 0.55
N HIS A 531 25.70 20.16 -0.30
CA HIS A 531 25.78 20.65 -1.68
C HIS A 531 26.17 22.14 -1.72
N GLN A 532 25.50 22.99 -0.95
CA GLN A 532 25.79 24.44 -0.89
C GLN A 532 27.18 24.75 -0.34
N SER A 533 27.69 23.94 0.59
CA SER A 533 29.01 24.13 1.20
C SER A 533 30.16 23.52 0.39
N GLY A 534 29.86 22.83 -0.72
CA GLY A 534 30.86 22.14 -1.54
C GLY A 534 31.58 21.00 -0.82
N ILE A 535 31.00 20.45 0.25
CA ILE A 535 31.55 19.31 0.97
C ILE A 535 31.36 18.05 0.10
N ARG A 536 32.44 17.29 -0.11
CA ARG A 536 32.45 16.11 -1.00
C ARG A 536 32.68 14.78 -0.29
N ASN A 537 32.84 14.82 1.02
CA ASN A 537 33.11 13.67 1.89
C ASN A 537 32.07 13.56 3.02
N ALA A 538 30.86 14.10 2.81
CA ALA A 538 29.74 13.98 3.73
C ALA A 538 28.46 13.63 2.95
N TYR A 539 27.67 12.71 3.50
CA TYR A 539 26.40 12.33 2.93
C TYR A 539 25.39 12.03 4.03
N PHE A 540 24.10 12.14 3.71
CA PHE A 540 23.02 11.91 4.68
C PHE A 540 21.96 10.99 4.10
N ILE A 541 21.55 10.01 4.91
CA ILE A 541 20.54 9.02 4.55
C ILE A 541 19.42 9.08 5.56
N GLY A 542 18.20 9.21 5.06
CA GLY A 542 17.02 9.03 5.88
C GLY A 542 16.93 7.57 6.30
N SER A 543 16.75 7.25 7.57
CA SER A 543 16.55 5.89 8.06
C SER A 543 15.15 5.70 8.65
N ASN A 544 14.79 4.48 9.01
CA ASN A 544 13.57 4.17 9.75
C ASN A 544 13.86 3.04 10.77
N ALA A 545 12.86 2.69 11.60
CA ALA A 545 13.02 1.68 12.64
C ALA A 545 13.27 0.25 12.14
N THR A 546 13.14 0.00 10.83
CA THR A 546 13.39 -1.30 10.19
C THR A 546 14.71 -1.34 9.42
N THR A 547 15.39 -0.21 9.25
CA THR A 547 16.69 -0.16 8.56
C THR A 547 17.79 -0.62 9.52
N THR A 548 18.48 -1.71 9.19
CA THR A 548 19.63 -2.17 9.98
C THR A 548 20.90 -1.43 9.58
N PHE A 549 21.79 -1.16 10.55
CA PHE A 549 23.08 -0.53 10.28
C PHE A 549 23.87 -1.32 9.23
N ARG A 550 23.87 -2.66 9.34
CA ARG A 550 24.51 -3.57 8.39
C ARG A 550 23.96 -3.42 6.97
N SER A 551 22.64 -3.26 6.80
CA SER A 551 22.02 -3.04 5.48
C SER A 551 22.60 -1.84 4.76
N ILE A 552 22.89 -0.76 5.49
CA ILE A 552 23.42 0.48 4.92
C ILE A 552 24.91 0.33 4.57
N VAL A 553 25.72 -0.22 5.47
CA VAL A 553 27.19 -0.16 5.31
C VAL A 553 27.80 -1.38 4.62
N SER A 554 27.05 -2.46 4.38
CA SER A 554 27.61 -3.69 3.80
C SER A 554 28.13 -3.53 2.37
N SER A 555 27.61 -2.56 1.63
CA SER A 555 28.03 -2.24 0.26
C SER A 555 29.16 -1.19 0.21
N TYR A 556 29.56 -0.62 1.34
CA TYR A 556 30.58 0.43 1.38
C TYR A 556 31.97 -0.16 1.03
N PRO A 557 32.69 0.41 0.05
CA PRO A 557 33.94 -0.20 -0.44
C PRO A 557 35.17 0.09 0.45
N GLY A 558 35.12 1.12 1.29
CA GLY A 558 36.20 1.47 2.23
C GLY A 558 36.05 0.81 3.61
N GLU A 559 36.98 1.12 4.52
CA GLU A 559 36.94 0.60 5.89
C GLU A 559 35.96 1.39 6.77
N LEU A 560 35.13 0.70 7.57
CA LEU A 560 34.31 1.36 8.60
C LEU A 560 35.16 1.59 9.87
N VAL A 561 35.38 2.86 10.23
CA VAL A 561 36.31 3.23 11.33
C VAL A 561 35.59 3.58 12.63
N LEU A 562 34.44 4.25 12.54
CA LEU A 562 33.72 4.70 13.72
C LEU A 562 32.21 4.73 13.48
N VAL A 563 31.46 4.32 14.50
CA VAL A 563 30.02 4.50 14.59
C VAL A 563 29.70 5.26 15.86
N SER A 564 29.17 6.47 15.74
CA SER A 564 28.58 7.21 16.85
C SER A 564 27.07 7.02 16.86
N VAL A 565 26.50 6.92 18.06
CA VAL A 565 25.05 6.87 18.25
C VAL A 565 24.68 8.01 19.20
N GLN A 566 23.94 8.98 18.70
CA GLN A 566 23.37 10.03 19.54
C GLN A 566 22.09 9.51 20.16
N VAL A 567 22.17 9.20 21.45
CA VAL A 567 20.98 8.88 22.26
C VAL A 567 20.57 10.16 22.97
N GLU A 568 19.43 10.74 22.60
CA GLU A 568 18.79 11.74 23.45
C GLU A 568 18.39 11.06 24.75
N HIS A 569 19.21 11.22 25.80
CA HIS A 569 18.75 10.97 27.15
C HIS A 569 17.70 12.04 27.48
N ALA A 570 16.43 11.65 27.41
CA ALA A 570 15.39 12.28 28.21
C ALA A 570 15.80 12.09 29.68
N ALA A 571 16.59 13.03 30.20
CA ALA A 571 16.86 13.13 31.61
C ALA A 571 15.50 13.27 32.31
N LYS A 572 15.01 12.17 32.89
CA LYS A 572 14.12 12.27 34.03
C LYS A 572 14.91 13.01 35.10
N VAL A 573 14.71 14.32 35.16
CA VAL A 573 14.97 15.08 36.38
C VAL A 573 13.99 14.52 37.39
N VAL A 574 14.45 13.51 38.14
CA VAL A 574 13.87 13.19 39.43
C VAL A 574 14.27 14.35 40.32
N ASN A 575 13.33 15.25 40.56
CA ASN A 575 13.34 16.08 41.76
C ASN A 575 12.47 15.39 42.80
#